data_AF-A0A7G8IQE4-F1
#
_entry.id   AF-A0A7G8IQE4-F1
#
_cell.length_a   1.000
_cell.length_b   1.000
_cell.length_c   1.000
_cell.angle_alpha   90.00
_cell.angle_beta   90.00
_cell.angle_gamma   90.00
#
_symmetry.space_group_name_H-M   'P 1'
#
loop_
_entity.id
_entity.type
_entity.pdbx_description
1 polymer ?
#
loop_
_entity_poly.entity_id
_entity_poly.type
_entity_poly.pdbx_seq_one_letter_code
_entity_poly.pdbx_strand_id
1 'polypeptide(L)' 'MDYNYAVFWHVPRGGAGIDRLRVADADEARCACSERHPGAILAAFKKTQFTPDEVNQVFIDWLNSVL' A
#
# COMPACT_ATOMS: atom_id res chain seq x y z
N MET A 1 -14.42 -4.39 13.67
CA MET A 1 -14.19 -4.77 12.26
C MET A 1 -12.69 -4.77 12.06
N ASP A 2 -12.08 -5.92 11.72
CA ASP A 2 -10.65 -5.98 11.42
C ASP A 2 -10.39 -5.42 10.02
N TYR A 3 -10.00 -4.16 9.93
CA TYR A 3 -9.59 -3.56 8.68
C TYR A 3 -8.14 -3.98 8.39
N ASN A 4 -7.97 -4.83 7.38
CA ASN A 4 -6.66 -5.04 6.80
C ASN A 4 -6.56 -4.08 5.62
N TYR A 5 -5.61 -3.15 5.65
CA TYR A 5 -5.26 -2.30 4.52
C TYR A 5 -4.04 -2.88 3.83
N ALA A 6 -4.10 -3.02 2.51
CA ALA A 6 -2.91 -3.22 1.70
C ALA A 6 -2.38 -1.82 1.36
N VAL A 7 -1.10 -1.57 1.65
CA VAL A 7 -0.42 -0.33 1.32
C VAL A 7 0.68 -0.62 0.33
N PHE A 8 0.63 0.06 -0.81
CA PHE A 8 1.68 0.03 -1.81
C PHE A 8 2.59 1.21 -1.60
N TRP A 9 3.89 1.00 -1.70
CA TRP A 9 4.87 2.06 -1.59
C TRP A 9 5.92 1.94 -2.69
N HIS A 10 6.40 3.09 -3.15
CA HIS A 10 7.56 3.20 -4.04
C HIS A 10 8.44 4.38 -3.61
N VAL A 11 9.74 4.12 -3.50
CA VAL A 11 10.78 5.12 -3.29
C VAL A 11 11.65 5.16 -4.55
N PRO A 12 11.76 6.30 -5.27
CA PRO A 12 12.45 6.42 -6.56
C PRO A 12 13.90 5.91 -6.62
N ARG A 13 14.56 5.75 -5.46
CA ARG A 13 15.91 5.19 -5.33
C ARG A 13 16.03 4.13 -4.22
N GLY A 14 14.91 3.71 -3.64
CA GLY A 14 14.85 2.81 -2.47
C GLY A 14 14.04 1.53 -2.70
N GLY A 15 13.41 1.38 -3.87
CA GLY A 15 12.64 0.19 -4.24
C GLY A 15 11.14 0.39 -4.12
N ALA A 16 10.39 -0.70 -4.26
CA ALA A 16 8.95 -0.71 -4.11
C ALA A 16 8.51 -1.96 -3.34
N GLY A 17 7.36 -1.89 -2.68
CA GLY A 17 6.81 -3.03 -1.95
C GLY A 17 5.35 -2.89 -1.57
N ILE A 18 4.84 -3.96 -0.97
CA ILE A 18 3.48 -4.06 -0.45
C ILE A 18 3.58 -4.38 1.03
N ASP A 19 2.88 -3.58 1.85
CA ASP A 19 2.67 -3.83 3.27
C ASP A 19 1.21 -4.16 3.56
N ARG A 20 0.97 -4.95 4.61
CA ARG A 20 -0.38 -5.21 5.15
C ARG A 20 -0.47 -4.61 6.54
N LEU A 21 -1.28 -3.58 6.68
CA LEU A 21 -1.45 -2.85 7.93
C LEU A 21 -2.83 -3.14 8.52
N ARG A 22 -2.90 -3.38 9.83
CA ARG A 22 -4.15 -3.37 10.59
C ARG A 22 -4.32 -2.01 11.24
N VAL A 23 -5.13 -1.17 10.62
CA VAL A 23 -5.35 0.25 10.98
C VAL A 23 -6.82 0.59 10.77
N ALA A 24 -7.33 1.59 11.49
CA ALA A 24 -8.74 1.95 11.47
C ALA A 24 -9.16 2.53 10.11
N ASP A 25 -8.30 3.33 9.49
CA ASP A 25 -8.59 4.07 8.26
C ASP A 25 -7.37 4.27 7.35
N ALA A 26 -7.61 4.93 6.21
CA ALA A 26 -6.59 5.21 5.20
C ALA A 26 -5.57 6.28 5.64
N ASP A 27 -5.93 7.19 6.53
CA ASP A 27 -5.01 8.21 7.04
C ASP A 27 -4.00 7.59 8.00
N GLU A 28 -4.45 6.71 8.89
CA GLU A 28 -3.57 5.92 9.76
C GLU A 28 -2.66 4.99 8.93
N ALA A 29 -3.19 4.38 7.87
CA ALA A 29 -2.39 3.60 6.92
C ALA A 29 -1.27 4.44 6.27
N ARG A 30 -1.60 5.67 5.87
CA ARG A 30 -0.65 6.60 5.25
C ARG A 30 0.43 7.02 6.25
N CYS A 31 0.06 7.42 7.46
CA CYS A 31 1.00 7.79 8.51
C CYS A 31 1.96 6.64 8.85
N ALA A 32 1.43 5.45 9.13
CA ALA A 32 2.24 4.28 9.45
C ALA A 32 3.20 3.89 8.31
N CYS A 33 2.79 4.08 7.05
CA CYS A 33 3.67 3.80 5.93
C CYS A 33 4.73 4.89 5.72
N SER A 34 4.40 6.17 5.90
CA SER A 34 5.38 7.28 5.83
C SER A 34 6.44 7.20 6.93
N GLU A 35 6.08 6.72 8.14
CA GLU A 35 7.05 6.48 9.22
C GLU A 35 8.03 5.35 8.90
N ARG A 36 7.55 4.28 8.26
CA ARG A 36 8.37 3.11 7.90
C ARG A 36 9.21 3.33 6.63
N HIS A 37 8.64 4.03 5.66
CA HIS A 37 9.22 4.25 4.33
C HIS A 37 9.20 5.75 3.98
N PRO A 38 10.14 6.55 4.51
CA PRO A 38 10.20 7.98 4.24
C PRO A 38 10.36 8.28 2.75
N GLY A 39 9.51 9.17 2.22
CA GLY A 39 9.54 9.56 0.81
C GLY A 39 8.81 8.59 -0.13
N ALA A 40 8.08 7.62 0.40
CA ALA A 40 7.24 6.73 -0.39
C ALA A 40 6.01 7.44 -0.98
N ILE A 41 5.67 7.09 -2.22
CA ILE A 41 4.34 7.36 -2.80
C ILE A 41 3.41 6.21 -2.42
N LEU A 42 2.21 6.53 -1.91
CA LEU A 42 1.35 5.58 -1.21
C LEU A 42 -0.02 5.40 -1.87
N ALA A 43 -0.46 4.14 -1.97
CA ALA A 43 -1.84 3.77 -2.28
C ALA A 43 -2.37 2.78 -1.25
N ALA A 44 -3.56 3.03 -0.67
CA ALA A 44 -4.14 2.22 0.39
C ALA A 44 -5.48 1.62 -0.04
N PHE A 45 -5.64 0.31 0.14
CA PHE A 45 -6.86 -0.43 -0.25
C PHE A 45 -7.45 -1.16 0.94
N LYS A 46 -8.76 -1.00 1.15
CA LYS A 46 -9.50 -1.73 2.18
C LYS A 46 -9.78 -3.16 1.70
N LYS A 47 -9.24 -4.16 2.39
CA LYS A 47 -9.25 -5.59 1.98
C LYS A 47 -10.62 -6.27 2.02
N THR A 48 -11.71 -5.56 2.35
CA THR A 48 -13.05 -6.17 2.33
C THR A 48 -13.55 -6.54 0.93
N GLN A 49 -12.78 -6.22 -0.14
CA GLN A 49 -13.21 -6.39 -1.54
C GLN A 49 -12.21 -7.14 -2.45
N PHE A 50 -11.01 -7.49 -1.98
CA PHE A 50 -9.96 -8.02 -2.86
C PHE A 50 -9.22 -9.22 -2.25
N THR A 51 -8.96 -10.21 -3.08
CA THR A 51 -8.05 -11.33 -2.80
C THR A 51 -6.59 -10.86 -2.78
N PRO A 52 -5.68 -11.61 -2.13
CA PRO A 52 -4.24 -11.32 -2.16
C PRO A 52 -3.65 -11.16 -3.56
N ASP A 53 -4.10 -11.96 -4.52
CA ASP A 53 -3.56 -11.95 -5.89
C ASP A 53 -4.04 -10.71 -6.66
N GLU A 54 -5.31 -10.32 -6.48
CA GLU A 54 -5.83 -9.06 -7.05
C GLU A 54 -5.08 -7.85 -6.49
N VAL A 55 -4.77 -7.84 -5.20
CA VAL A 55 -3.97 -6.77 -4.58
C VAL A 55 -2.56 -6.71 -5.20
N ASN A 56 -1.92 -7.86 -5.42
CA ASN A 56 -0.60 -7.90 -6.08
C ASN A 56 -0.67 -7.43 -7.54
N GLN A 57 -1.73 -7.79 -8.27
CA GLN A 57 -1.91 -7.35 -9.65
C GLN A 57 -2.09 -5.82 -9.72
N VAL A 58 -2.93 -5.24 -8.86
CA VAL A 58 -3.11 -3.78 -8.80
C VAL A 58 -1.80 -3.07 -8.45
N PHE A 59 -0.95 -3.66 -7.60
CA PHE A 59 0.37 -3.11 -7.31
C PHE A 59 1.28 -3.09 -8.54
N ILE A 60 1.31 -4.19 -9.30
CA ILE A 60 2.11 -4.29 -10.53
C ILE A 60 1.61 -3.29 -11.58
N ASP A 61 0.29 -3.23 -11.78
CA ASP A 61 -0.34 -2.30 -12.73
C ASP A 61 -0.07 -0.84 -12.32
N TRP A 62 -0.12 -0.54 -11.02
CA TRP A 62 0.21 0.77 -10.50
C TRP A 62 1.68 1.12 -10.79
N LEU A 63 2.64 0.24 -10.47
CA LEU A 63 4.05 0.49 -10.76
C LEU A 63 4.31 0.77 -12.24
N ASN A 64 3.70 0.00 -13.14
CA ASN A 64 3.81 0.21 -14.59
C ASN A 64 3.15 1.51 -15.09
N SER A 65 2.29 2.13 -14.28
CA SER A 65 1.63 3.41 -14.62
C SER A 65 2.41 4.64 -14.17
N VAL A 66 3.29 4.51 -13.17
CA VAL A 66 4.06 5.61 -12.59
C VAL A 66 5.58 5.55 -12.89
N LEU A 67 6.09 4.41 -13.37
CA LEU A 67 7.47 4.23 -13.84
C LEU A 67 7.53 4.24 -15.37
#